data_AF-A0A7V5FSC3-F1
#
_entry.id   AF-A0A7V5FSC3-F1
#
_cell.length_a   1.000
_cell.length_b   1.000
_cell.length_c   1.000
_cell.angle_alpha   90.00
_cell.angle_beta   90.00
_cell.angle_gamma   90.00
#
_symmetry.space_group_name_H-M   'P 1'
#
loop_
_entity.id
_entity.type
_entity.pdbx_description
1 polymer ?
#
loop_
_entity_poly.entity_id
_entity_poly.type
_entity_poly.pdbx_seq_one_letter_code
_entity_poly.pdbx_strand_id
1 'polypeptide(L)'
;MERFRYFEDVVSLEFDKDKCIGCGLCAIVCPHGVFALTRDHKAQMTARNQCMECGACMRNCPALAITVEAGEGCVRGVINELLGIEGPCC
;
A
#
# COMPACT_ATOMS: atom_id res chain seq x y z
N MET A 1 -2.35 12.17 -22.24
CA MET A 1 -3.40 11.37 -21.58
C MET A 1 -3.47 11.85 -20.14
N GLU A 2 -4.20 12.93 -19.91
CA GLU A 2 -4.16 13.65 -18.65
C GLU A 2 -5.21 13.12 -17.66
N ARG A 3 -4.69 12.62 -16.53
CA ARG A 3 -5.25 12.74 -15.16
C ARG A 3 -6.60 12.08 -14.84
N PHE A 4 -6.67 10.76 -14.95
CA PHE A 4 -7.44 10.00 -13.96
C PHE A 4 -6.50 9.69 -12.78
N ARG A 5 -6.32 10.66 -11.88
CA ARG A 5 -5.72 10.40 -10.56
C ARG A 5 -6.86 10.07 -9.60
N TYR A 6 -6.65 9.08 -8.73
CA TYR A 6 -7.57 8.85 -7.61
C TYR A 6 -7.63 10.07 -6.71
N PHE A 7 -8.69 10.14 -5.89
CA PHE A 7 -8.82 11.16 -4.86
C PHE A 7 -7.57 11.21 -3.98
N GLU A 8 -7.20 12.41 -3.56
CA GLU A 8 -6.00 12.60 -2.75
C GLU A 8 -6.25 12.16 -1.31
N ASP A 9 -5.25 11.51 -0.72
CA ASP A 9 -5.19 11.14 0.70
C ASP A 9 -6.31 10.24 1.23
N VAL A 10 -6.90 9.42 0.36
CA VAL A 10 -7.93 8.43 0.73
C VAL A 10 -7.37 7.05 1.08
N VAL A 11 -6.10 6.79 0.81
CA VAL A 11 -5.46 5.49 1.06
C VAL A 11 -4.87 5.44 2.47
N SER A 12 -4.78 4.24 3.05
CA SER A 12 -4.16 3.92 4.34
C SER A 12 -2.64 3.75 4.29
N LEU A 13 -2.02 3.84 3.10
CA LEU A 13 -0.59 3.58 2.93
C LEU A 13 0.29 4.54 3.74
N GLU A 14 1.15 3.98 4.59
CA GLU A 14 2.21 4.69 5.31
C GLU A 14 3.59 4.09 5.03
N PHE A 15 4.63 4.92 5.17
CA PHE A 15 6.02 4.55 4.91
C PHE A 15 6.97 5.21 5.92
N ASP A 16 7.63 4.38 6.72
CA ASP A 16 8.68 4.73 7.67
C ASP A 16 10.06 4.70 6.98
N LYS A 17 10.61 5.88 6.71
CA LYS A 17 11.90 6.02 6.01
C LYS A 17 13.07 5.54 6.86
N ASP A 18 12.97 5.60 8.17
CA ASP A 18 14.07 5.27 9.08
C ASP A 18 14.28 3.77 9.15
N LYS A 19 13.20 2.99 9.02
CA LYS A 19 13.26 1.52 8.91
C LYS A 19 13.70 1.02 7.53
N CYS A 20 13.64 1.85 6.49
CA CYS A 20 13.93 1.40 5.13
C CYS A 20 15.40 0.95 4.98
N ILE A 21 15.65 -0.32 4.68
CA ILE A 21 17.02 -0.82 4.44
C ILE A 21 17.48 -0.74 2.98
N GLY A 22 16.64 -0.20 2.08
CA GLY A 22 17.00 0.01 0.68
C GLY A 22 17.02 -1.25 -0.22
N CYS A 23 16.28 -2.29 0.15
CA CYS A 23 16.25 -3.56 -0.61
C CYS A 23 15.55 -3.49 -1.98
N GLY A 24 14.77 -2.44 -2.26
CA GLY A 24 14.10 -2.26 -3.56
C GLY A 24 12.84 -3.09 -3.83
N LEU A 25 12.51 -4.08 -3.00
CA LEU A 25 11.38 -4.98 -3.24
C LEU A 25 10.04 -4.24 -3.43
N CYS A 26 9.79 -3.17 -2.66
CA CYS A 26 8.57 -2.36 -2.81
C CYS A 26 8.38 -1.76 -4.22
N ALA A 27 9.47 -1.37 -4.88
CA ALA A 27 9.42 -0.84 -6.26
C ALA A 27 9.21 -1.95 -7.29
N ILE A 28 9.68 -3.17 -7.00
CA ILE A 28 9.54 -4.33 -7.89
C ILE A 28 8.11 -4.89 -7.83
N VAL A 29 7.54 -5.02 -6.62
CA VAL A 29 6.24 -5.69 -6.42
C VAL A 29 5.04 -4.78 -6.64
N CYS A 30 5.23 -3.46 -6.79
CA CYS A 30 4.14 -2.51 -6.94
C CYS A 30 3.82 -2.28 -8.44
N PRO A 31 2.69 -2.79 -8.96
CA PRO A 31 2.35 -2.60 -10.37
C PRO A 31 1.98 -1.15 -10.71
N HIS A 32 1.68 -0.32 -9.70
CA HIS A 32 1.31 1.09 -9.86
C HIS A 32 2.48 2.06 -9.67
N GLY A 33 3.70 1.56 -9.40
CA GLY A 33 4.89 2.40 -9.28
C GLY A 33 4.83 3.42 -8.14
N VAL A 34 4.19 3.07 -7.01
CA VAL A 34 4.04 3.98 -5.85
C VAL A 34 5.39 4.33 -5.21
N PHE A 35 6.35 3.41 -5.29
CA PHE A 35 7.70 3.56 -4.76
C PHE A 35 8.73 3.59 -5.90
N ALA A 36 9.73 4.46 -5.76
CA ALA A 36 10.94 4.49 -6.58
C ALA A 36 12.18 4.34 -5.68
N LEU A 37 13.29 3.86 -6.24
CA LEU A 37 14.57 3.87 -5.54
C LEU A 37 15.33 5.16 -5.82
N THR A 38 15.83 5.77 -4.75
CA THR A 38 16.74 6.92 -4.85
C THR A 38 18.14 6.45 -5.26
N ARG A 39 19.02 7.40 -5.59
CA ARG A 39 20.45 7.12 -5.85
C ARG A 39 21.15 6.47 -4.66
N ASP A 40 20.73 6.79 -3.44
CA ASP A 40 21.26 6.19 -2.20
C ASP A 40 20.62 4.84 -1.85
N HIS A 41 19.97 4.17 -2.81
CA HIS A 41 19.27 2.89 -2.69
C HIS A 41 18.11 2.86 -1.68
N LYS A 42 17.72 3.98 -1.06
CA LYS A 42 16.52 4.05 -0.22
C LYS A 42 15.25 4.13 -1.07
N ALA A 43 14.16 3.59 -0.55
CA ALA A 43 12.86 3.75 -1.18
C ALA A 43 12.33 5.17 -0.95
N GLN A 44 11.66 5.73 -1.95
CA GLN A 44 10.93 6.99 -1.91
C GLN A 44 9.51 6.75 -2.40
N MET A 45 8.52 7.18 -1.61
CA MET A 45 7.11 7.18 -2.02
C MET A 45 6.86 8.39 -2.92
N THR A 46 6.57 8.15 -4.20
CA THR A 46 6.43 9.19 -5.24
C THR A 46 4.99 9.39 -5.68
N ALA A 47 4.13 8.38 -5.49
CA ALA A 47 2.75 8.42 -5.94
C ALA A 47 1.80 7.70 -4.99
N ARG A 48 1.71 8.20 -3.74
CA ARG A 48 0.85 7.63 -2.68
C ARG A 48 -0.57 7.35 -3.17
N ASN A 49 -1.20 8.31 -3.85
CA ASN A 49 -2.57 8.23 -4.34
C ASN A 49 -2.77 7.24 -5.51
N GLN A 50 -1.70 6.58 -6.01
CA GLN A 50 -1.84 5.48 -6.98
C GLN A 50 -1.90 4.11 -6.29
N CYS A 51 -1.77 4.05 -4.96
CA CYS A 51 -1.91 2.82 -4.21
C CYS A 51 -3.34 2.29 -4.32
N MET A 52 -3.47 1.03 -4.74
CA MET A 52 -4.75 0.30 -4.74
C MET A 52 -4.90 -0.58 -3.49
N GLU A 53 -4.07 -0.37 -2.47
CA GLU A 53 -4.12 -1.08 -1.19
C GLU A 53 -4.01 -2.62 -1.29
N CYS A 54 -3.28 -3.13 -2.30
CA CYS A 54 -3.13 -4.58 -2.50
C CYS A 54 -2.24 -5.28 -1.45
N GLY A 55 -1.50 -4.52 -0.64
CA GLY A 55 -0.62 -5.05 0.42
C GLY A 55 0.69 -5.70 -0.05
N ALA A 56 0.99 -5.74 -1.36
CA ALA A 56 2.16 -6.42 -1.88
C ALA A 56 3.48 -5.83 -1.34
N CYS A 57 3.61 -4.50 -1.29
CA CYS A 57 4.79 -3.83 -0.76
C CYS A 57 5.01 -4.09 0.74
N MET A 58 3.94 -4.04 1.54
CA MET A 58 3.97 -4.37 2.97
C MET A 58 4.43 -5.82 3.20
N ARG A 59 3.81 -6.79 2.51
CA ARG A 59 4.15 -8.23 2.68
C ARG A 59 5.58 -8.58 2.26
N ASN A 60 6.19 -7.79 1.37
CA ASN A 60 7.54 -8.03 0.86
C ASN A 60 8.58 -7.07 1.46
N CYS A 61 8.22 -6.24 2.43
CA CYS A 61 9.19 -5.37 3.08
C CYS A 61 9.88 -6.13 4.24
N PRO A 62 11.14 -6.58 4.09
CA PRO A 62 11.84 -7.32 5.15
C PRO A 62 12.10 -6.48 6.41
N ALA A 63 12.07 -5.15 6.28
CA ALA A 63 12.28 -4.23 7.39
C ALA A 63 10.99 -3.71 8.02
N LEU A 64 9.82 -4.18 7.55
CA LEU A 64 8.50 -3.75 8.04
C LEU A 64 8.34 -2.22 8.04
N ALA A 65 8.88 -1.57 7.02
CA ALA A 65 8.90 -0.12 6.86
C ALA A 65 7.61 0.43 6.20
N ILE A 66 6.71 -0.44 5.73
CA ILE A 66 5.53 -0.05 4.95
C ILE A 66 4.32 -0.73 5.59
N THR A 67 3.25 0.03 5.83
CA THR A 67 1.95 -0.45 6.31
C THR A 67 0.85 0.01 5.36
N VAL A 68 -0.16 -0.84 5.18
CA VAL A 68 -1.36 -0.54 4.40
C VAL A 68 -2.48 -1.48 4.85
N GLU A 69 -3.69 -0.96 5.01
CA GLU A 69 -4.89 -1.74 5.28
C GLU A 69 -5.29 -2.46 3.98
N ALA A 70 -4.75 -3.66 3.80
CA ALA A 70 -4.93 -4.40 2.58
C ALA A 70 -6.29 -5.12 2.54
N GLY A 71 -7.09 -4.84 1.51
CA GLY A 71 -8.33 -5.56 1.27
C GLY A 71 -9.37 -4.74 0.50
N GLU A 72 -10.33 -5.45 -0.09
CA GLU A 72 -11.51 -4.87 -0.71
C GLU A 72 -12.53 -4.58 0.42
N GLY A 73 -12.48 -3.40 1.05
CA GLY A 73 -13.27 -3.08 2.26
C GLY A 73 -14.75 -3.49 2.16
N CYS A 74 -15.44 -3.09 1.10
CA CYS A 74 -16.85 -3.46 0.88
C CYS A 74 -17.06 -4.98 0.77
N VAL A 75 -16.16 -5.70 0.11
CA VAL A 75 -16.25 -7.16 -0.04
C VAL A 75 -16.02 -7.85 1.30
N ARG A 76 -15.10 -7.33 2.12
CA ARG A 76 -14.87 -7.83 3.48
C ARG A 76 -16.13 -7.69 4.33
N GLY A 77 -16.82 -6.55 4.26
CA GLY A 77 -18.09 -6.33 4.94
C GLY A 77 -19.13 -7.39 4.58
N VAL A 78 -19.34 -7.63 3.28
CA VAL A 78 -20.30 -8.66 2.80
C VAL A 78 -19.91 -10.06 3.26
N ILE A 79 -18.64 -10.43 3.18
CA ILE A 79 -18.17 -11.75 3.62
C ILE A 79 -18.37 -11.93 5.13
N ASN A 80 -18.07 -10.90 5.94
CA ASN A 80 -18.24 -10.96 7.39
C ASN A 80 -19.71 -11.16 7.77
N GLU A 81 -20.63 -10.44 7.12
CA GLU A 81 -22.08 -10.63 7.30
C GLU A 81 -22.50 -12.07 6.98
N LEU A 82 -22.07 -12.62 5.84
CA LEU A 82 -22.37 -13.99 5.44
C LEU A 82 -21.82 -15.04 6.43
N LEU A 83 -20.70 -14.75 7.08
CA LEU A 83 -20.07 -15.63 8.06
C LEU A 83 -20.55 -15.40 9.50
N GLY A 84 -21.43 -14.41 9.74
CA GLY A 84 -21.87 -14.04 11.09
C GLY A 84 -20.75 -13.49 11.97
N ILE A 85 -19.70 -12.92 11.38
CA ILE A 85 -18.57 -12.32 12.10
C ILE A 85 -18.92 -10.87 12.41
N GLU A 86 -18.98 -10.52 13.70
CA GLU A 86 -19.16 -9.14 14.14
C GLU A 86 -17.83 -8.37 14.03
N GLY A 87 -17.86 -7.25 13.31
CA GLY A 87 -16.71 -6.35 13.14
C GLY A 87 -17.03 -5.17 12.22
N PRO A 88 -16.24 -4.08 12.27
CA PRO A 88 -16.46 -2.94 11.38
C PRO A 88 -16.24 -3.34 9.91
N CYS A 89 -17.00 -2.71 9.02
CA CYS A 89 -16.92 -2.90 7.56
C CYS A 89 -15.58 -2.41 6.99
N CYS A 90 -14.91 -1.54 7.74
CA CYS A 90 -13.62 -0.91 7.48
C CYS A 90 -12.81 -0.87 8.78
#